data_AF-A0A0Q7VZX4-F1
#
_entry.id   AF-A0A0Q7VZX4-F1
#
_cell.length_a   1.000
_cell.length_b   1.000
_cell.length_c   1.000
_cell.angle_alpha   90.00
_cell.angle_beta   90.00
_cell.angle_gamma   90.00
#
_symmetry.space_group_name_H-M   'P 1'
#
loop_
_entity.id
_entity.type
_entity.pdbx_description
1 polymer ?
#
loop_
_entity_poly.entity_id
_entity_poly.type
_entity_poly.pdbx_seq_one_letter_code
_entity_poly.pdbx_strand_id
1 'polypeptide(L)'
;MPGADFSGASVAMSNDQGKVLSVGNVGPLPDGYGDNTMSWNLTSATSEWSRSPADTKLNVLISNVKVGGQAKSFQYSVTFFVP
;
A
#
# COMPACT_ATOMS: atom_id res chain seq x y z
N MET A 1 15.17 -1.08 0.78
CA MET A 1 15.79 -2.17 1.57
C MET A 1 16.70 -2.92 0.62
N PRO A 2 18.02 -2.95 0.87
CA PRO A 2 18.93 -3.69 0.01
C PRO A 2 18.53 -5.16 -0.09
N GLY A 3 18.39 -5.67 -1.31
CA GLY A 3 17.98 -7.05 -1.57
C GLY A 3 16.50 -7.36 -1.32
N ALA A 4 15.63 -6.34 -1.20
CA ALA A 4 14.19 -6.54 -1.29
C ALA A 4 13.78 -6.79 -2.75
N ASP A 5 12.89 -7.75 -2.94
CA ASP A 5 12.27 -8.08 -4.23
C ASP A 5 10.74 -8.00 -4.08
N PHE A 6 10.15 -7.06 -4.83
CA PHE A 6 8.71 -6.78 -4.84
C PHE A 6 7.97 -7.40 -6.03
N SER A 7 8.65 -8.18 -6.89
CA SER A 7 8.04 -8.76 -8.11
C SER A 7 6.84 -9.67 -7.85
N GLY A 8 6.75 -10.26 -6.65
CA GLY A 8 5.61 -11.07 -6.20
C GLY A 8 4.76 -10.41 -5.12
N ALA A 9 5.02 -9.13 -4.79
CA ALA A 9 4.34 -8.47 -3.69
C ALA A 9 2.89 -8.11 -4.06
N SER A 10 2.03 -8.05 -3.05
CA SER A 10 0.64 -7.60 -3.17
C SER A 10 0.30 -6.57 -2.11
N VAL A 11 -0.68 -5.72 -2.40
CA VAL A 11 -1.15 -4.67 -1.50
C VAL A 11 -2.62 -4.89 -1.18
N ALA A 12 -2.94 -4.85 0.10
CA ALA A 12 -4.31 -4.75 0.59
C ALA A 12 -4.46 -3.46 1.41
N MET A 13 -5.57 -2.74 1.19
CA MET A 13 -5.89 -1.53 1.93
C MET A 13 -7.29 -1.62 2.55
N SER A 14 -7.44 -1.06 3.74
CA SER A 14 -8.75 -0.83 4.36
C SER A 14 -8.81 0.54 5.04
N ASN A 15 -10.00 1.11 5.14
CA ASN A 15 -10.21 2.29 5.98
C ASN A 15 -10.37 1.88 7.47
N ASP A 16 -10.48 2.87 8.34
CA ASP A 16 -10.67 2.71 9.79
C ASP A 16 -12.05 2.19 10.20
N GLN A 17 -12.99 2.08 9.25
CA GLN A 17 -14.27 1.38 9.41
C GLN A 17 -14.19 -0.09 8.99
N GLY A 18 -13.02 -0.56 8.57
CA GLY A 18 -12.80 -1.95 8.12
C GLY A 18 -13.25 -2.22 6.69
N LYS A 19 -13.67 -1.21 5.92
CA LYS A 19 -14.03 -1.36 4.51
C LYS A 19 -12.76 -1.63 3.70
N VAL A 20 -12.76 -2.73 2.95
CA VAL A 20 -11.70 -3.05 1.98
C VAL A 20 -11.77 -2.07 0.83
N LEU A 21 -10.61 -1.54 0.45
CA LEU A 21 -10.47 -0.56 -0.62
C LEU A 21 -9.76 -1.20 -1.81
N SER A 22 -10.32 -1.02 -3.00
CA SER A 22 -9.68 -1.37 -4.26
C SER A 22 -8.41 -0.55 -4.47
N VAL A 23 -7.34 -1.26 -4.84
CA VAL A 23 -6.05 -0.71 -5.27
C VAL A 23 -5.79 -1.09 -6.71
N GLY A 24 -5.08 -0.24 -7.45
CA GLY A 24 -4.69 -0.45 -8.84
C GLY A 24 -3.22 -0.11 -9.06
N ASN A 25 -2.73 -0.44 -10.26
CA ASN A 25 -1.33 -0.25 -10.68
C ASN A 25 -0.31 -0.77 -9.64
N VAL A 26 -0.63 -1.89 -8.98
CA VAL A 26 0.28 -2.54 -8.04
C VAL A 26 1.41 -3.18 -8.84
N GLY A 27 2.61 -2.67 -8.71
CA GLY A 27 3.75 -3.24 -9.41
C GLY A 27 5.08 -2.56 -9.13
N PRO A 28 6.19 -3.20 -9.55
CA PRO A 28 7.51 -2.60 -9.48
C PRO A 28 7.60 -1.39 -10.43
N LEU A 29 8.33 -0.37 -9.99
CA LEU A 29 8.72 0.75 -10.84
C LEU A 29 9.93 0.36 -11.72
N PRO A 30 10.07 0.95 -12.92
CA PRO A 30 11.22 0.69 -13.78
C PRO A 30 12.56 0.91 -13.08
N ASP A 31 13.58 0.18 -13.48
CA ASP A 31 14.93 0.31 -12.94
C ASP A 31 15.43 1.76 -13.07
N GLY A 32 16.06 2.28 -12.01
CA GLY A 32 16.55 3.67 -11.94
C GLY A 32 16.23 4.42 -10.64
N TYR A 33 15.38 3.86 -9.78
CA TYR A 33 15.03 4.44 -8.47
C TYR A 33 15.88 3.93 -7.29
N GLY A 34 17.00 3.25 -7.57
CA GLY A 34 17.87 2.66 -6.55
C GLY A 34 17.46 1.23 -6.19
N ASP A 35 17.05 1.00 -4.94
CA ASP A 35 16.49 -0.29 -4.50
C ASP A 35 15.20 -0.61 -5.26
N ASN A 36 14.89 -1.91 -5.42
CA ASN A 36 13.61 -2.36 -5.97
C ASN A 36 12.46 -1.62 -5.26
N THR A 37 11.65 -0.92 -6.02
CA THR A 37 10.59 -0.05 -5.51
C THR A 37 9.30 -0.48 -6.16
N MET A 38 8.21 -0.53 -5.39
CA MET A 38 6.86 -0.75 -5.90
C MET A 38 5.99 0.48 -5.68
N SER A 39 5.01 0.66 -6.55
CA SER A 39 3.95 1.64 -6.37
C SER A 39 2.59 0.98 -6.55
N TRP A 40 1.57 1.69 -6.07
CA TRP A 40 0.16 1.40 -6.29
C TRP A 40 -0.61 2.70 -6.08
N ASN A 41 -1.86 2.72 -6.53
CA ASN A 41 -2.79 3.79 -6.22
C ASN A 41 -4.10 3.24 -5.69
N LEU A 42 -4.78 4.05 -4.88
CA LEU A 42 -6.15 3.78 -4.48
C LEU A 42 -7.07 3.99 -5.70
N THR A 43 -7.93 3.02 -6.00
CA THR A 43 -8.91 3.12 -7.11
C THR A 43 -10.35 3.19 -6.62
N SER A 44 -10.57 2.99 -5.31
CA SER A 44 -11.88 3.22 -4.68
C SER A 44 -12.28 4.70 -4.80
N ALA A 45 -13.58 4.97 -4.96
CA ALA A 45 -14.08 6.33 -5.01
C ALA A 45 -13.83 7.06 -3.69
N THR A 46 -13.68 8.39 -3.72
CA THR A 46 -13.43 9.20 -2.52
C THR A 46 -14.48 8.98 -1.43
N SER A 47 -15.74 8.78 -1.80
CA SER A 47 -16.83 8.46 -0.88
C SER A 47 -16.69 7.13 -0.14
N GLU A 48 -15.77 6.26 -0.57
CA GLU A 48 -15.55 4.94 0.02
C GLU A 48 -14.48 4.94 1.11
N TRP A 49 -13.51 5.84 0.99
CA TRP A 49 -12.40 5.91 1.93
C TRP A 49 -12.42 7.19 2.76
N SER A 50 -12.90 8.32 2.25
CA SER A 50 -12.89 9.59 2.99
C SER A 50 -13.98 9.65 4.05
N ARG A 51 -13.59 10.15 5.23
CA ARG A 51 -14.48 10.47 6.36
C ARG A 51 -14.74 11.97 6.53
N SER A 52 -14.49 12.78 5.49
CA SER A 52 -14.71 14.24 5.54
C SER A 52 -16.06 14.57 6.20
N PRO A 53 -16.09 15.46 7.21
CA PRO A 53 -15.05 16.44 7.56
C PRO A 53 -13.96 15.96 8.52
N ALA A 54 -13.90 14.67 8.87
CA ALA A 54 -12.87 14.13 9.76
C ALA A 54 -11.70 13.47 9.00
N ASP A 55 -10.55 13.42 9.66
CA ASP A 55 -9.41 12.62 9.21
C ASP A 55 -9.79 11.15 8.99
N THR A 56 -9.10 10.52 8.04
CA THR A 56 -9.28 9.10 7.76
C THR A 56 -7.97 8.37 8.00
N LYS A 57 -8.01 7.28 8.77
CA LYS A 57 -6.89 6.34 8.85
C LYS A 57 -7.08 5.21 7.85
N LEU A 58 -6.06 4.97 7.02
CA LEU A 58 -5.97 3.86 6.07
C LEU A 58 -4.96 2.85 6.60
N ASN A 59 -5.34 1.58 6.67
CA ASN A 59 -4.44 0.48 7.00
C ASN A 59 -3.91 -0.13 5.71
N VAL A 60 -2.60 -0.35 5.63
CA VAL A 60 -1.92 -0.93 4.47
C VAL A 60 -1.25 -2.22 4.92
N LEU A 61 -1.47 -3.29 4.16
CA LEU A 61 -0.75 -4.56 4.28
C LEU A 61 -0.07 -4.85 2.94
N ILE A 62 1.26 -4.91 2.97
CA ILE A 62 2.08 -5.37 1.85
C ILE A 62 2.50 -6.81 2.16
N SER A 63 2.17 -7.76 1.29
CA SER A 63 2.47 -9.17 1.49
C SER A 63 3.42 -9.70 0.43
N ASN A 64 4.15 -10.77 0.75
CA ASN A 64 5.03 -11.50 -0.15
C ASN A 64 6.20 -10.67 -0.72
N VAL A 65 6.73 -9.76 0.09
CA VAL A 65 8.00 -9.08 -0.21
C VAL A 65 9.13 -10.04 0.10
N LYS A 66 9.97 -10.38 -0.87
CA LYS A 66 11.11 -11.27 -0.64
C LYS A 66 12.29 -10.45 -0.12
N VAL A 67 12.83 -10.82 1.03
CA VAL A 67 14.04 -10.20 1.61
C VAL A 67 15.02 -11.31 1.95
N GLY A 68 16.17 -11.35 1.27
CA GLY A 68 17.13 -12.45 1.45
C GLY A 68 16.53 -13.83 1.13
N GLY A 69 15.64 -13.90 0.13
CA GLY A 69 14.95 -15.12 -0.29
C GLY A 69 13.76 -15.54 0.59
N GLN A 70 13.47 -14.84 1.68
CA GLN A 70 12.35 -15.13 2.58
C GLN A 70 11.18 -14.17 2.33
N ALA A 71 9.97 -14.69 2.22
CA ALA A 71 8.76 -13.87 2.10
C ALA A 71 8.43 -13.19 3.44
N LYS A 72 8.19 -11.88 3.38
CA LYS A 72 7.82 -11.05 4.52
C LYS A 72 6.58 -10.22 4.18
N SER A 73 5.84 -9.86 5.23
CA SER A 73 4.73 -8.91 5.14
C SER A 73 5.00 -7.71 6.02
N PHE A 74 4.52 -6.55 5.59
CA PHE A 74 4.66 -5.27 6.26
C PHE A 74 3.29 -4.64 6.43
N GLN A 75 3.01 -4.16 7.65
CA GLN A 75 1.77 -3.48 7.97
C GLN A 75 2.08 -2.10 8.54
N TYR A 76 1.37 -1.10 8.04
CA TYR A 76 1.45 0.27 8.56
C TYR A 76 0.12 0.99 8.34
N SER A 77 0.03 2.21 8.87
CA SER A 77 -1.14 3.06 8.68
C SER A 77 -0.74 4.41 8.08
N VAL A 78 -1.64 4.97 7.28
CA VAL A 78 -1.55 6.30 6.69
C VAL A 78 -2.72 7.13 7.21
N THR A 79 -2.49 8.36 7.64
CA THR A 79 -3.56 9.29 7.99
C THR A 79 -3.75 10.29 6.86
N PHE A 80 -4.94 10.33 6.28
CA PHE A 80 -5.38 11.38 5.38
C PHE A 80 -6.01 12.50 6.21
N PHE A 81 -5.33 13.65 6.27
CA PHE A 81 -5.78 14.80 7.04
C PHE A 81 -6.76 15.66 6.24
N VAL A 82 -7.86 16.07 6.88
CA VAL A 82 -8.77 17.09 6.35
C VAL A 82 -8.40 18.43 6.99
N PRO A 83 -7.95 19.44 6.23
CA PRO A 83 -7.52 20.74 6.75
C PRO A 83 -8.62 21.56 7.44
#